data_AF-A0A2D8UI34-F1
#
_entry.id   AF-A0A2D8UI34-F1
#
_cell.length_a   1.000
_cell.length_b   1.000
_cell.length_c   1.000
_cell.angle_alpha   90.00
_cell.angle_beta   90.00
_cell.angle_gamma   90.00
#
_symmetry.space_group_name_H-M   'P 1'
#
loop_
_entity.id
_entity.type
_entity.pdbx_description
1 polymer ?
#
loop_
_entity_poly.entity_id
_entity_poly.type
_entity_poly.pdbx_seq_one_letter_code
_entity_poly.pdbx_strand_id
1 'polypeptide(L)' 'MIRVKNINIHSPYYQEMRELRNKVLLRPLGIPDHSWEMHDERSWHFVALENDNVIGCAV' A
#
# COMPACT_ATOMS: atom_id res chain seq x y z
N MET A 1 -1.12 -18.32 -5.83
CA MET A 1 -0.15 -17.77 -6.82
C MET A 1 -0.07 -16.27 -6.60
N ILE A 2 1.12 -15.76 -6.32
CA ILE A 2 1.33 -14.34 -6.07
C ILE A 2 1.45 -13.59 -7.40
N ARG A 3 0.77 -12.45 -7.52
CA ARG A 3 0.84 -11.57 -8.69
C ARG A 3 1.20 -10.16 -8.24
N VAL A 4 2.13 -9.51 -8.94
CA VAL A 4 2.47 -8.10 -8.69
C VAL A 4 1.72 -7.21 -9.67
N LYS A 5 1.12 -6.12 -9.19
CA LYS A 5 0.45 -5.11 -10.02
C LYS A 5 0.97 -3.72 -9.67
N ASN A 6 1.17 -2.90 -10.69
CA ASN A 6 1.27 -1.45 -10.53
C ASN A 6 -0.16 -0.87 -10.43
N ILE A 7 -0.43 -0.05 -9.44
CA ILE A 7 -1.73 0.57 -9.17
C ILE A 7 -1.60 2.08 -9.01
N ASN A 8 -2.72 2.78 -9.08
CA ASN A 8 -2.83 4.19 -8.71
C ASN A 8 -3.83 4.37 -7.56
N ILE A 9 -4.02 5.61 -7.11
CA ILE A 9 -4.88 5.95 -5.97
C ILE A 9 -6.38 5.62 -6.18
N HIS A 10 -6.81 5.39 -7.42
CA HIS A 10 -8.20 5.01 -7.76
C HIS A 10 -8.41 3.50 -7.81
N SER A 11 -7.35 2.70 -7.60
CA SER A 11 -7.44 1.26 -7.57
C SER A 11 -8.23 0.77 -6.34
N PRO A 12 -9.05 -0.30 -6.46
CA PRO A 12 -9.68 -0.93 -5.30
C PRO A 12 -8.66 -1.43 -4.27
N TYR A 13 -7.42 -1.73 -4.70
CA TYR A 13 -6.35 -2.22 -3.83
C TYR A 13 -5.60 -1.10 -3.08
N TYR A 14 -5.85 0.18 -3.40
CA TYR A 14 -5.13 1.29 -2.79
C TYR A 14 -5.38 1.37 -1.28
N GLN A 15 -6.63 1.21 -0.84
CA GLN A 15 -6.96 1.26 0.58
C GLN A 15 -6.29 0.15 1.39
N GLU A 16 -6.30 -1.07 0.86
CA GLU A 16 -5.67 -2.22 1.52
C GLU A 16 -4.15 -2.06 1.59
N MET A 17 -3.53 -1.50 0.55
CA MET A 17 -2.12 -1.12 0.56
C MET A 17 -1.80 -0.07 1.63
N ARG A 18 -2.62 0.99 1.75
CA ARG A 18 -2.42 2.03 2.78
C ARG A 18 -2.50 1.45 4.18
N GLU A 19 -3.49 0.60 4.45
CA GLU A 19 -3.64 -0.06 5.74
C GLU A 19 -2.46 -1.00 6.03
N LEU A 20 -1.99 -1.75 5.02
CA LEU A 20 -0.81 -2.60 5.16
C LEU A 20 0.45 -1.79 5.51
N ARG A 21 0.68 -0.67 4.83
CA ARG A 21 1.77 0.28 5.11
C ARG A 21 1.65 0.84 6.53
N ASN A 22 0.47 1.29 6.94
CA ASN A 22 0.23 1.79 8.29
C ASN A 22 0.57 0.71 9.34
N LYS A 23 0.05 -0.50 9.15
CA LYS A 23 0.23 -1.63 10.08
C LYS A 23 1.66 -2.14 10.19
N VAL A 24 2.35 -2.30 9.07
CA VAL A 24 3.68 -2.97 9.02
C VAL A 24 4.83 -1.98 9.16
N LEU A 25 4.64 -0.71 8.80
CA LEU A 25 5.71 0.27 8.75
C LEU A 25 5.50 1.47 9.70
N LEU A 26 4.38 2.20 9.59
CA LEU A 26 4.22 3.46 10.35
C LEU A 26 3.97 3.21 11.84
N ARG A 27 2.99 2.38 12.18
CA ARG A 27 2.62 2.10 13.59
C ARG A 27 3.80 1.50 14.38
N PRO A 28 4.59 0.53 13.87
CA PRO A 28 5.78 0.04 14.56
C PRO A 28 6.87 1.10 14.78
N LEU A 29 6.92 2.13 13.93
CA LEU A 29 7.83 3.27 14.07
C LEU A 29 7.24 4.41 14.92
N GLY A 30 6.00 4.29 15.41
CA GLY A 30 5.31 5.35 16.16
C GLY A 30 4.89 6.54 15.29
N ILE A 31 4.80 6.37 13.97
CA ILE A 31 4.38 7.40 13.03
C ILE A 31 2.84 7.35 12.90
N PRO A 32 2.12 8.48 12.95
CA PRO A 32 0.68 8.51 12.75
C PRO A 32 0.28 7.96 11.38
N ASP A 33 -0.83 7.23 11.31
CA ASP A 33 -1.40 6.74 10.06
C ASP A 33 -1.51 7.87 9.01
N HIS A 34 -1.30 7.52 7.74
CA HIS A 34 -1.38 8.44 6.59
C HIS A 34 -0.28 9.51 6.49
N SER A 35 0.67 9.57 7.43
CA SER A 35 1.75 10.57 7.41
C SER A 35 2.66 10.52 6.17
N TRP A 36 2.65 9.41 5.43
CA TRP A 36 3.46 9.21 4.21
C TRP A 36 2.68 9.32 2.89
N GLU A 37 1.46 9.86 2.90
CA GLU A 37 0.56 9.89 1.73
C GLU A 37 0.71 11.13 0.84
N MET A 38 1.56 12.08 1.22
CA MET A 38 1.62 13.42 0.61
C MET A 38 1.96 13.42 -0.89
N HIS A 39 2.52 12.32 -1.41
CA HIS A 39 2.92 12.18 -2.82
C HIS A 39 2.31 10.97 -3.52
N ASP A 40 1.35 10.27 -2.89
CA ASP A 40 0.79 9.04 -3.45
C ASP A 40 0.16 9.26 -4.85
N GLU A 41 -0.34 10.45 -5.18
CA GLU A 41 -0.83 10.77 -6.53
C GLU A 41 0.25 10.70 -7.63
N ARG A 42 1.53 10.89 -7.27
CA ARG A 42 2.66 10.97 -8.21
C ARG A 42 3.62 9.79 -8.10
N SER A 43 3.48 8.95 -7.08
CA SER A 43 4.31 7.77 -6.86
C SER A 43 3.84 6.57 -7.68
N TRP A 44 4.74 5.62 -7.90
CA TRP A 44 4.38 4.30 -8.41
C TRP A 44 4.07 3.37 -7.24
N HIS A 45 2.91 2.73 -7.27
CA HIS A 45 2.49 1.82 -6.21
C HIS A 45 2.51 0.40 -6.74
N PHE A 46 3.33 -0.45 -6.16
CA PHE A 46 3.35 -1.87 -6.46
C PHE A 46 2.69 -2.63 -5.31
N VAL A 47 1.74 -3.50 -5.64
CA VAL A 47 1.11 -4.42 -4.69
C VAL A 47 1.35 -5.87 -5.08
N ALA A 48 1.64 -6.71 -4.09
CA ALA A 48 1.64 -8.16 -4.22
C ALA A 48 0.27 -8.69 -3.78
N LEU A 49 -0.39 -9.42 -4.68
CA LEU A 49 -1.72 -9.98 -4.47
C LEU A 49 -1.67 -11.50 -4.33
N GLU A 50 -2.35 -12.01 -3.32
CA GLU A 50 -2.69 -13.43 -3.19
C GLU A 50 -4.19 -13.57 -2.95
N ASN A 51 -4.88 -14.31 -3.84
CA ASN A 51 -6.35 -14.45 -3.84
C ASN A 51 -7.08 -13.09 -3.77
N ASP A 52 -6.55 -12.11 -4.51
CA ASP A 52 -7.02 -10.72 -4.59
C ASP A 52 -6.89 -9.89 -3.30
N ASN A 53 -6.20 -10.39 -2.27
CA ASN A 53 -5.82 -9.63 -1.08
C ASN A 53 -4.40 -9.07 -1.22
N VAL A 54 -4.17 -7.85 -0.76
CA VAL A 54 -2.85 -7.23 -0.72
C VAL A 54 -2.04 -7.80 0.45
N ILE A 55 -0.98 -8.54 0.13
CA ILE A 55 -0.08 -9.17 1.11
C ILE A 55 1.29 -8.46 1.23
N GLY A 56 1.57 -7.52 0.33
CA GLY A 56 2.81 -6.76 0.29
C GLY A 56 2.67 -5.52 -0.58
N CYS A 57 3.46 -4.48 -0.30
CA CYS A 57 3.47 -3.27 -1.12
C CYS A 57 4.84 -2.57 -1.12
N ALA A 58 5.10 -1.81 -2.18
CA ALA A 58 6.22 -0.87 -2.32
C ALA A 58 5.72 0.40 -3.03
N VAL A 59 6.16 1.56 -2.54
CA VAL A 59 5.78 2.89 -3.02
C VAL A 59 7.04 3.71 -3.30
#